data_AF-A0A535ZWG1-F1
#
_entry.id   AF-A0A535ZWG1-F1
#
_cell.length_a   1.000
_cell.length_b   1.000
_cell.length_c   1.000
_cell.angle_alpha   90.00
_cell.angle_beta   90.00
_cell.angle_gamma   90.00
#
_symmetry.space_group_name_H-M   'P 1'
#
loop_
_entity.id
_entity.type
_entity.pdbx_description
1 polymer ?
#
loop_
_entity_poly.entity_id
_entity_poly.type
_entity_poly.pdbx_seq_one_letter_code
_entity_poly.pdbx_strand_id
1 'polypeptide(L)'
;IELPGMRERTVYLAGFSKSYAMTGWRVGYACAPAEVIEQMMKIHQYTVMCVPTAGQYAALEALQNGEDEVRRMVGEYDRRRKVMLKRFNDLGLQCFEPRGAFYCFPNITSTGMDDEQFAERLLLEEKVVTVPGSAFGERGRGHVRACYATSLEKIEEAGERIARLRKSGLNGWVRKDQYDSAVKVIDAVDPAPRVRLDWAERLMAHPRRVDKELAGLLVWPLAGTHFRELTRIGYRLARDDDWAVRETAATLLGEALTQAWADTIPLLREWVGGPDGRLRRAVVVAAKYAARTRTPEWAEPLLDLIEPALRDHEEYVRKSLGPFAIGDQFVRSYPDATLARLRKWMQDPDENVRWNVAMALSAASGARIGQKAPDVLEFLASDERPFVRGAVRAAQRRIRTLVA
;
A
#
# COMPACT_ATOMS: atom_id res chain seq x y z
N ILE A 1 -46.89 -9.11 -13.68
CA ILE A 1 -46.88 -9.29 -12.21
C ILE A 1 -47.58 -10.61 -11.93
N GLU A 2 -46.81 -11.64 -11.61
CA GLU A 2 -47.32 -13.01 -11.48
C GLU A 2 -47.56 -13.42 -10.02
N LEU A 3 -47.28 -12.52 -9.07
CA LEU A 3 -47.54 -12.75 -7.66
C LEU A 3 -49.05 -12.64 -7.35
N PRO A 4 -49.66 -13.63 -6.66
CA PRO A 4 -51.08 -13.63 -6.36
C PRO A 4 -51.56 -12.34 -5.66
N GLY A 5 -52.63 -11.72 -6.18
CA GLY A 5 -53.25 -10.52 -5.61
C GLY A 5 -52.43 -9.23 -5.69
N MET A 6 -51.29 -9.23 -6.40
CA MET A 6 -50.45 -8.03 -6.53
C MET A 6 -50.84 -7.12 -7.69
N ARG A 7 -51.60 -7.61 -8.68
CA ARG A 7 -51.97 -6.81 -9.86
C ARG A 7 -52.83 -5.59 -9.47
N GLU A 8 -53.73 -5.77 -8.52
CA GLU A 8 -54.65 -4.73 -8.04
C GLU A 8 -53.98 -3.74 -7.08
N ARG A 9 -52.75 -4.02 -6.62
CA ARG A 9 -52.06 -3.28 -5.56
C ARG A 9 -50.69 -2.76 -5.95
N THR A 10 -50.31 -2.88 -7.22
CA THR A 10 -48.99 -2.51 -7.70
C THR A 10 -49.08 -1.45 -8.79
N VAL A 11 -48.29 -0.39 -8.62
CA VAL A 11 -47.94 0.54 -9.69
C VAL A 11 -46.58 0.11 -10.24
N TYR A 12 -46.57 -0.41 -11.46
CA TYR A 12 -45.34 -0.78 -12.16
C TYR A 12 -44.88 0.38 -13.04
N LEU A 13 -43.68 0.89 -12.77
CA LEU A 13 -43.05 1.94 -13.56
C LEU A 13 -41.82 1.39 -14.26
N ALA A 14 -41.74 1.59 -15.57
CA ALA A 14 -40.59 1.19 -16.36
C ALA A 14 -40.31 2.23 -17.44
N GLY A 15 -39.15 2.08 -18.09
CA GLY A 15 -38.81 2.96 -19.19
C GLY A 15 -37.61 2.48 -19.99
N PHE A 16 -37.29 3.25 -21.02
CA PHE A 16 -36.40 2.80 -22.09
C PHE A 16 -34.94 3.21 -21.85
N SER A 17 -34.68 4.07 -20.87
CA SER A 17 -33.37 4.69 -20.66
C SER A 17 -32.25 3.69 -20.44
N LYS A 18 -32.51 2.59 -19.73
CA LYS A 18 -31.49 1.64 -19.29
C LYS A 18 -31.51 0.37 -20.15
N SER A 19 -32.68 -0.22 -20.34
CA SER A 19 -32.83 -1.45 -21.12
C SER A 19 -32.44 -1.26 -22.58
N TYR A 20 -32.75 -0.10 -23.19
CA TYR A 20 -32.51 0.17 -24.61
C TYR A 20 -31.51 1.32 -24.85
N ALA A 21 -30.72 1.69 -23.84
CA ALA A 21 -29.77 2.82 -23.90
C ALA A 21 -30.38 4.19 -24.30
N MET A 22 -31.69 4.39 -24.11
CA MET A 22 -32.40 5.59 -24.55
C MET A 22 -32.43 6.71 -23.48
N THR A 23 -31.30 6.98 -22.80
CA THR A 23 -31.29 7.89 -21.62
C THR A 23 -31.76 9.31 -21.94
N GLY A 24 -31.37 9.85 -23.10
CA GLY A 24 -31.76 11.20 -23.56
C GLY A 24 -33.17 11.31 -24.15
N TRP A 25 -33.85 10.19 -24.43
CA TRP A 25 -35.15 10.19 -25.14
C TRP A 25 -36.35 10.44 -24.23
N ARG A 26 -36.17 10.26 -22.91
CA ARG A 26 -37.17 10.56 -21.87
C ARG A 26 -38.51 9.85 -22.06
N VAL A 27 -38.47 8.57 -22.46
CA VAL A 27 -39.66 7.72 -22.64
C VAL A 27 -39.75 6.68 -21.52
N GLY A 28 -40.96 6.54 -20.96
CA GLY A 28 -41.31 5.53 -19.97
C GLY A 28 -42.80 5.25 -19.99
N TYR A 29 -43.23 4.26 -19.21
CA TYR A 29 -44.62 3.85 -19.11
C TYR A 29 -44.97 3.41 -17.68
N ALA A 30 -46.26 3.48 -17.36
CA ALA A 30 -46.82 3.00 -16.12
C ALA A 30 -47.88 1.93 -16.42
N CYS A 31 -47.89 0.86 -15.61
CA CYS A 31 -48.95 -0.14 -15.59
C CYS A 31 -49.47 -0.24 -14.15
N ALA A 32 -50.75 0.07 -13.95
CA ALA A 32 -51.38 0.11 -12.62
C ALA A 32 -52.89 -0.18 -12.75
N PRO A 33 -53.62 -0.36 -11.63
CA PRO A 33 -55.09 -0.42 -11.66
C PRO A 33 -55.68 0.79 -12.41
N ALA A 34 -56.76 0.55 -13.16
CA ALA A 34 -57.34 1.55 -14.07
C ALA A 34 -57.66 2.87 -13.35
N GLU A 35 -58.25 2.78 -12.15
CA GLU A 35 -58.58 3.94 -11.31
C GLU A 35 -57.35 4.80 -10.99
N VAL A 36 -56.19 4.17 -10.76
CA VAL A 36 -54.92 4.87 -10.49
C VAL A 36 -54.38 5.54 -11.76
N ILE A 37 -54.41 4.84 -12.90
CA ILE A 37 -53.98 5.41 -14.19
C ILE A 37 -54.83 6.63 -14.58
N GLU A 38 -56.14 6.58 -14.33
CA GLU A 38 -57.03 7.72 -14.62
C GLU A 38 -56.63 8.96 -13.80
N GLN A 39 -56.35 8.81 -12.50
CA GLN A 39 -55.89 9.94 -11.69
C GLN A 39 -54.49 10.43 -12.11
N MET A 40 -53.59 9.53 -12.47
CA MET A 40 -52.27 9.91 -13.01
C MET A 40 -52.40 10.75 -14.29
N MET A 41 -53.33 10.39 -15.19
CA MET A 41 -53.57 11.13 -16.43
C MET A 41 -54.10 12.54 -16.16
N LYS A 42 -54.97 12.73 -15.17
CA LYS A 42 -55.44 14.07 -14.77
C LYS A 42 -54.27 14.97 -14.37
N ILE A 43 -53.36 14.47 -13.53
CA ILE A 43 -52.15 15.23 -13.13
C ILE A 43 -51.22 15.45 -14.33
N HIS A 44 -51.02 14.42 -15.17
CA HIS A 44 -50.13 14.50 -16.33
C HIS A 44 -50.56 15.62 -17.29
N GLN A 45 -51.85 15.69 -17.63
CA GLN A 45 -52.41 16.70 -18.55
C GLN A 45 -52.16 18.15 -18.10
N TYR A 46 -52.03 18.41 -16.80
CA TYR A 46 -51.74 19.75 -16.26
C TYR A 46 -50.25 20.01 -16.00
N THR A 47 -49.38 19.00 -16.09
CA THR A 47 -47.94 19.13 -15.79
C THR A 47 -47.07 19.01 -17.03
N VAL A 48 -47.49 18.22 -18.02
CA VAL A 48 -46.75 17.92 -19.26
C VAL A 48 -47.74 17.70 -20.40
N MET A 49 -47.44 18.19 -21.61
CA MET A 49 -48.31 17.98 -22.78
C MET A 49 -48.41 16.49 -23.18
N CYS A 50 -47.28 15.90 -23.57
CA CYS A 50 -47.18 14.50 -23.94
C CYS A 50 -45.71 14.08 -24.07
N VAL A 51 -45.47 12.78 -24.23
CA VAL A 51 -44.16 12.24 -24.61
C VAL A 51 -43.87 12.64 -26.08
N PRO A 52 -42.64 13.09 -26.41
CA PRO A 52 -42.30 13.44 -27.79
C PRO A 52 -42.60 12.32 -28.78
N THR A 53 -43.30 12.62 -29.87
CA THR A 53 -43.71 11.66 -30.90
C THR A 53 -42.54 10.82 -31.43
N ALA A 54 -41.40 11.45 -31.69
CA ALA A 54 -40.19 10.75 -32.13
C ALA A 54 -39.70 9.71 -31.10
N GLY A 55 -39.81 10.01 -29.81
CA GLY A 55 -39.48 9.08 -28.74
C GLY A 55 -40.45 7.91 -28.66
N GLN A 56 -41.74 8.14 -28.93
CA GLN A 56 -42.74 7.08 -28.99
C GLN A 56 -42.46 6.10 -30.14
N TYR A 57 -42.14 6.59 -31.34
CA TYR A 57 -41.74 5.73 -32.46
C TYR A 57 -40.43 4.98 -32.19
N ALA A 58 -39.42 5.63 -31.58
CA ALA A 58 -38.18 4.95 -31.20
C ALA A 58 -38.41 3.87 -30.14
N ALA A 59 -39.32 4.10 -29.18
CA ALA A 59 -39.70 3.11 -28.18
C ALA A 59 -40.47 1.94 -28.81
N LEU A 60 -41.35 2.19 -29.78
CA LEU A 60 -42.03 1.14 -30.52
C LEU A 60 -41.03 0.24 -31.27
N GLU A 61 -40.07 0.83 -31.97
CA GLU A 61 -38.99 0.11 -32.66
C GLU A 61 -38.16 -0.72 -31.67
N ALA A 62 -37.80 -0.14 -30.52
CA ALA A 62 -37.07 -0.83 -29.47
C ALA A 62 -37.84 -2.05 -28.92
N LEU A 63 -39.15 -1.94 -28.72
CA LEU A 63 -39.99 -3.07 -28.29
C LEU A 63 -40.13 -4.17 -29.33
N GLN A 64 -40.19 -3.80 -30.62
CA GLN A 64 -40.41 -4.77 -31.70
C GLN A 64 -39.12 -5.49 -32.10
N ASN A 65 -38.00 -4.77 -32.16
CA ASN A 65 -36.76 -5.26 -32.79
C ASN A 65 -35.52 -5.14 -31.89
N GLY A 66 -35.62 -4.54 -30.70
CA GLY A 66 -34.45 -4.20 -29.86
C GLY A 66 -33.90 -5.33 -28.99
N GLU A 67 -34.64 -6.42 -28.78
CA GLU A 67 -34.31 -7.45 -27.78
C GLU A 67 -32.96 -8.15 -28.00
N ASP A 68 -32.53 -8.35 -29.25
CA ASP A 68 -31.20 -8.91 -29.54
C ASP A 68 -30.07 -7.99 -29.09
N GLU A 69 -30.22 -6.68 -29.29
CA GLU A 69 -29.25 -5.68 -28.84
C GLU A 69 -29.25 -5.55 -27.31
N VAL A 70 -30.42 -5.68 -26.66
CA VAL A 70 -30.51 -5.77 -25.19
C VAL A 70 -29.68 -6.94 -24.67
N ARG A 71 -29.85 -8.14 -25.25
CA ARG A 71 -29.09 -9.34 -24.85
C ARG A 71 -27.59 -9.16 -25.03
N ARG A 72 -27.15 -8.57 -26.14
CA ARG A 72 -25.74 -8.22 -26.38
C ARG A 72 -25.20 -7.27 -25.32
N MET A 73 -25.96 -6.21 -25.01
CA MET A 73 -25.59 -5.22 -24.01
C MET A 73 -25.51 -5.83 -22.60
N VAL A 74 -26.43 -6.74 -22.25
CA VAL A 74 -26.38 -7.49 -20.97
C VAL A 74 -25.09 -8.32 -20.86
N GLY A 75 -24.72 -9.05 -21.92
CA GLY A 75 -23.48 -9.84 -21.95
C GLY A 75 -22.23 -8.98 -21.73
N GLU A 76 -22.19 -7.81 -22.36
CA GLU A 76 -21.08 -6.87 -22.21
C GLU A 76 -21.05 -6.22 -20.81
N TYR A 77 -22.20 -5.88 -20.23
CA TYR A 77 -22.27 -5.41 -18.84
C TYR A 77 -21.84 -6.50 -17.84
N ASP A 78 -22.15 -7.76 -18.08
CA ASP A 78 -21.68 -8.86 -17.22
C ASP A 78 -20.16 -9.01 -17.26
N ARG A 79 -19.54 -8.88 -18.45
CA ARG A 79 -18.08 -8.85 -18.59
C ARG A 79 -17.46 -7.72 -17.78
N ARG A 80 -17.99 -6.50 -17.91
CA ARG A 80 -17.53 -5.30 -17.18
C ARG A 80 -17.72 -5.44 -15.67
N ARG A 81 -18.87 -5.96 -15.24
CA ARG A 81 -19.21 -6.26 -13.85
C ARG A 81 -18.18 -7.18 -13.22
N LYS A 82 -17.84 -8.29 -13.87
CA LYS A 82 -16.83 -9.27 -13.39
C LYS A 82 -15.46 -8.63 -13.21
N VAL A 83 -15.02 -7.80 -14.17
CA VAL A 83 -13.73 -7.11 -14.08
C VAL A 83 -13.74 -6.11 -12.93
N MET A 84 -14.73 -5.22 -12.84
CA MET A 84 -14.82 -4.23 -11.77
C MET A 84 -14.93 -4.87 -10.38
N LEU A 85 -15.74 -5.91 -10.24
CA LEU A 85 -15.90 -6.68 -9.01
C LEU A 85 -14.59 -7.32 -8.56
N LYS A 86 -13.87 -7.96 -9.49
CA LYS A 86 -12.57 -8.57 -9.19
C LYS A 86 -11.58 -7.51 -8.72
N ARG A 87 -11.49 -6.37 -9.42
CA ARG A 87 -10.56 -5.28 -9.06
C ARG A 87 -10.80 -4.73 -7.65
N PHE A 88 -12.05 -4.48 -7.26
CA PHE A 88 -12.35 -4.03 -5.89
C PHE A 88 -11.92 -5.06 -4.83
N ASN A 89 -12.23 -6.34 -5.06
CA ASN A 89 -11.84 -7.39 -4.12
C ASN A 89 -10.32 -7.59 -4.05
N ASP A 90 -9.60 -7.56 -5.17
CA ASP A 90 -8.12 -7.61 -5.22
C ASP A 90 -7.50 -6.42 -4.44
N LEU A 91 -8.18 -5.28 -4.39
CA LEU A 91 -7.77 -4.09 -3.66
C LEU A 91 -8.11 -4.11 -2.16
N GLY A 92 -8.81 -5.16 -1.69
CA GLY A 92 -9.27 -5.27 -0.29
C GLY A 92 -10.52 -4.42 0.02
N LEU A 93 -11.22 -3.96 -1.02
CA LEU A 93 -12.50 -3.26 -0.92
C LEU A 93 -13.60 -4.29 -1.18
N GLN A 94 -14.08 -4.95 -0.12
CA GLN A 94 -15.05 -6.04 -0.24
C GLN A 94 -16.29 -5.55 -0.99
N CYS A 95 -16.65 -6.22 -2.08
CA CYS A 95 -17.80 -5.83 -2.89
C CYS A 95 -18.74 -7.02 -3.08
N PHE A 96 -20.01 -6.82 -2.73
CA PHE A 96 -21.06 -7.78 -3.01
C PHE A 96 -21.21 -7.96 -4.52
N GLU A 97 -21.44 -9.20 -4.96
CA GLU A 97 -21.64 -9.52 -6.38
C GLU A 97 -22.98 -8.96 -6.88
N PRO A 98 -22.99 -7.94 -7.77
CA PRO A 98 -24.24 -7.41 -8.31
C PRO A 98 -24.91 -8.46 -9.19
N ARG A 99 -26.22 -8.67 -9.02
CA ARG A 99 -27.03 -9.59 -9.85
C ARG A 99 -27.89 -8.88 -10.91
N GLY A 100 -27.83 -7.55 -10.94
CA GLY A 100 -28.60 -6.71 -11.84
C GLY A 100 -28.15 -5.26 -11.75
N ALA A 101 -28.78 -4.39 -12.54
CA ALA A 101 -28.34 -3.02 -12.78
C ALA A 101 -26.89 -2.95 -13.31
N PHE A 102 -26.26 -1.78 -13.22
CA PHE A 102 -24.89 -1.54 -13.69
C PHE A 102 -24.00 -0.84 -12.66
N TYR A 103 -24.15 -1.24 -11.39
CA TYR A 103 -23.41 -0.65 -10.26
C TYR A 103 -22.74 -1.71 -9.40
N CYS A 104 -21.50 -1.44 -9.00
CA CYS A 104 -20.85 -2.06 -7.85
C CYS A 104 -21.00 -1.15 -6.63
N PHE A 105 -21.04 -1.76 -5.44
CA PHE A 105 -21.18 -1.04 -4.17
C PHE A 105 -20.12 -1.55 -3.17
N PRO A 106 -18.81 -1.32 -3.43
CA PRO A 106 -17.74 -1.76 -2.54
C PRO A 106 -17.82 -1.12 -1.16
N ASN A 107 -17.51 -1.90 -0.14
CA ASN A 107 -17.24 -1.46 1.21
C ASN A 107 -15.83 -0.87 1.29
N ILE A 108 -15.74 0.38 1.75
CA ILE A 108 -14.49 1.14 1.88
C ILE A 108 -14.06 1.32 3.34
N THR A 109 -14.72 0.69 4.31
CA THR A 109 -14.38 0.84 5.75
C THR A 109 -12.98 0.33 6.07
N SER A 110 -12.46 -0.62 5.30
CA SER A 110 -11.06 -1.10 5.41
C SER A 110 -10.03 -0.02 5.12
N THR A 111 -10.46 1.10 4.53
CA THR A 111 -9.60 2.25 4.24
C THR A 111 -9.44 3.21 5.42
N GLY A 112 -10.29 3.12 6.45
CA GLY A 112 -10.31 4.06 7.56
C GLY A 112 -10.84 5.47 7.22
N MET A 113 -11.24 5.72 5.96
CA MET A 113 -11.94 6.93 5.54
C MET A 113 -13.45 6.73 5.61
N ASP A 114 -14.19 7.82 5.79
CA ASP A 114 -15.61 7.83 5.44
C ASP A 114 -15.81 7.87 3.92
N ASP A 115 -17.05 7.67 3.48
CA ASP A 115 -17.40 7.54 2.07
C ASP A 115 -17.33 8.86 1.28
N GLU A 116 -17.55 10.00 1.93
CA GLU A 116 -17.38 11.32 1.31
C GLU A 116 -15.89 11.62 1.10
N GLN A 117 -15.07 11.43 2.14
CA GLN A 117 -13.62 11.59 2.07
C GLN A 117 -13.00 10.67 1.02
N PHE A 118 -13.40 9.40 0.98
CA PHE A 118 -12.91 8.46 -0.02
C PHE A 118 -13.26 8.92 -1.43
N ALA A 119 -14.51 9.31 -1.68
CA ALA A 119 -14.97 9.73 -3.00
C ALA A 119 -14.29 11.04 -3.45
N GLU A 120 -14.14 12.01 -2.54
CA GLU A 120 -13.49 13.29 -2.81
C GLU A 120 -12.00 13.11 -3.13
N ARG A 121 -11.27 12.33 -2.32
CA ARG A 121 -9.84 12.06 -2.57
C ARG A 121 -9.63 11.33 -3.89
N LEU A 122 -10.45 10.33 -4.16
CA LEU A 122 -10.37 9.58 -5.41
C LEU A 122 -10.65 10.48 -6.63
N LEU A 123 -11.54 11.47 -6.48
CA LEU A 123 -11.78 12.50 -7.49
C LEU A 123 -10.59 13.47 -7.62
N LEU A 124 -10.10 14.04 -6.53
CA LEU A 124 -9.10 15.10 -6.57
C LEU A 124 -7.70 14.58 -6.94
N GLU A 125 -7.28 13.47 -6.34
CA GLU A 125 -5.94 12.89 -6.50
C GLU A 125 -5.85 12.04 -7.77
N GLU A 126 -6.87 11.21 -8.03
CA GLU A 126 -6.81 10.19 -9.08
C GLU A 126 -7.76 10.44 -10.25
N LYS A 127 -8.60 11.48 -10.18
CA LYS A 127 -9.61 11.84 -11.19
C LYS A 127 -10.58 10.68 -11.50
N VAL A 128 -10.94 9.89 -10.49
CA VAL A 128 -11.97 8.86 -10.59
C VAL A 128 -13.18 9.27 -9.75
N VAL A 129 -14.35 9.35 -10.38
CA VAL A 129 -15.59 9.74 -9.72
C VAL A 129 -16.32 8.49 -9.21
N THR A 130 -16.66 8.49 -7.92
CA THR A 130 -17.64 7.56 -7.32
C THR A 130 -18.68 8.37 -6.56
N VAL A 131 -19.81 7.76 -6.21
CA VAL A 131 -20.85 8.43 -5.40
C VAL A 131 -20.77 7.92 -3.97
N PRO A 132 -20.66 8.79 -2.95
CA PRO A 132 -20.71 8.38 -1.54
C PRO A 132 -21.95 7.54 -1.25
N GLY A 133 -21.79 6.48 -0.48
CA GLY A 133 -22.88 5.58 -0.12
C GLY A 133 -23.94 6.27 0.74
N SER A 134 -23.54 7.23 1.57
CA SER A 134 -24.37 8.10 2.40
C SER A 134 -25.48 8.82 1.60
N ALA A 135 -25.25 9.10 0.32
CA ALA A 135 -26.25 9.68 -0.58
C ALA A 135 -27.45 8.74 -0.86
N PHE A 136 -27.33 7.45 -0.54
CA PHE A 136 -28.40 6.44 -0.64
C PHE A 136 -29.04 6.13 0.72
N GLY A 137 -28.75 6.93 1.76
CA GLY A 137 -29.26 6.78 3.11
C GLY A 137 -28.25 6.15 4.08
N GLU A 138 -28.62 6.10 5.36
CA GLU A 138 -27.72 5.75 6.46
C GLU A 138 -27.04 4.38 6.30
N ARG A 139 -27.77 3.40 5.72
CA ARG A 139 -27.24 2.04 5.47
C ARG A 139 -26.20 1.99 4.35
N GLY A 140 -26.06 3.06 3.57
CA GLY A 140 -25.04 3.18 2.54
C GLY A 140 -23.69 3.65 3.07
N ARG A 141 -23.61 4.18 4.29
CA ARG A 141 -22.34 4.67 4.86
C ARG A 141 -21.23 3.63 4.81
N GLY A 142 -20.01 4.10 4.58
CA GLY A 142 -18.83 3.24 4.45
C GLY A 142 -18.78 2.43 3.14
N HIS A 143 -19.60 2.79 2.16
CA HIS A 143 -19.57 2.25 0.80
C HIS A 143 -19.50 3.39 -0.21
N VAL A 144 -19.12 3.06 -1.44
CA VAL A 144 -19.26 3.98 -2.59
C VAL A 144 -19.95 3.28 -3.74
N ARG A 145 -20.75 3.99 -4.53
CA ARG A 145 -21.36 3.46 -5.74
C ARG A 145 -20.46 3.72 -6.94
N ALA A 146 -20.03 2.64 -7.60
CA ALA A 146 -19.24 2.67 -8.82
C ALA A 146 -20.08 2.18 -10.01
N CYS A 147 -20.16 2.97 -11.08
CA CYS A 147 -20.92 2.64 -12.29
C CYS A 147 -20.01 1.98 -13.32
N TYR A 148 -20.40 0.81 -13.84
CA TYR A 148 -19.68 0.12 -14.92
C TYR A 148 -20.36 0.24 -16.29
N ALA A 149 -21.28 1.21 -16.46
CA ALA A 149 -21.86 1.57 -17.75
C ALA A 149 -20.90 2.48 -18.56
N THR A 150 -19.66 2.03 -18.75
CA THR A 150 -18.62 2.71 -19.54
C THR A 150 -17.75 1.66 -20.24
N SER A 151 -16.72 2.09 -20.98
CA SER A 151 -15.84 1.15 -21.70
C SER A 151 -14.98 0.34 -20.73
N LEU A 152 -14.59 -0.87 -21.13
CA LEU A 152 -13.80 -1.76 -20.28
C LEU A 152 -12.43 -1.15 -19.95
N GLU A 153 -11.82 -0.44 -20.91
CA GLU A 153 -10.53 0.22 -20.76
C GLU A 153 -10.58 1.27 -19.64
N LYS A 154 -11.67 2.05 -19.56
CA LYS A 154 -11.86 3.03 -18.49
C LYS A 154 -12.06 2.38 -17.12
N ILE A 155 -12.69 1.19 -17.08
CA ILE A 155 -12.87 0.42 -15.84
C ILE A 155 -11.52 -0.09 -15.34
N GLU A 156 -10.70 -0.63 -16.24
CA GLU A 156 -9.35 -1.09 -15.91
C GLU A 156 -8.47 0.07 -15.46
N GLU A 157 -8.49 1.18 -16.19
CA GLU A 157 -7.78 2.39 -15.84
C GLU A 157 -8.19 2.88 -14.44
N ALA A 158 -9.49 3.01 -14.16
CA ALA A 158 -10.01 3.41 -12.87
C ALA A 158 -9.52 2.47 -11.75
N GLY A 159 -9.49 1.15 -11.99
CA GLY A 159 -8.93 0.16 -11.07
C GLY A 159 -7.46 0.43 -10.73
N GLU A 160 -6.63 0.73 -11.73
CA GLU A 160 -5.23 1.10 -11.53
C GLU A 160 -5.07 2.42 -10.77
N ARG A 161 -5.95 3.40 -11.02
CA ARG A 161 -5.92 4.67 -10.28
C ARG A 161 -6.30 4.49 -8.81
N ILE A 162 -7.32 3.70 -8.50
CA ILE A 162 -7.68 3.33 -7.12
C ILE A 162 -6.51 2.59 -6.46
N ALA A 163 -5.82 1.71 -7.20
CA ALA A 163 -4.62 1.04 -6.71
C ALA A 163 -3.47 2.00 -6.39
N ARG A 164 -3.33 3.11 -7.13
CA ARG A 164 -2.36 4.16 -6.80
C ARG A 164 -2.74 4.93 -5.56
N LEU A 165 -4.02 5.28 -5.36
CA LEU A 165 -4.47 5.90 -4.09
C LEU A 165 -4.11 5.05 -2.88
N ARG A 166 -4.25 3.72 -2.99
CA ARG A 166 -3.80 2.75 -1.99
C ARG A 166 -2.27 2.80 -1.75
N LYS A 167 -1.47 3.04 -2.79
CA LYS A 167 0.01 3.06 -2.72
C LYS A 167 0.60 4.43 -2.36
N SER A 168 -0.06 5.53 -2.71
CA SER A 168 0.39 6.91 -2.49
C SER A 168 0.07 7.42 -1.08
N GLY A 169 -0.92 6.82 -0.41
CA GLY A 169 -0.99 6.87 1.05
C GLY A 169 0.24 6.18 1.63
N LEU A 170 1.10 6.94 2.33
CA LEU A 170 2.12 6.35 3.21
C LEU A 170 1.40 5.44 4.21
N ASN A 171 1.34 4.15 3.87
CA ASN A 171 0.79 3.02 4.64
C ASN A 171 -0.58 2.47 4.23
N GLY A 172 -0.85 2.41 2.93
CA GLY A 172 -1.84 1.47 2.38
C GLY A 172 -3.28 1.96 2.44
N TRP A 173 -3.71 2.62 3.52
CA TRP A 173 -4.96 3.40 3.60
C TRP A 173 -5.03 4.34 4.82
N VAL A 174 -4.28 4.06 5.91
CA VAL A 174 -4.28 4.83 7.17
C VAL A 174 -3.02 5.71 7.25
N ARG A 175 -3.17 6.96 7.70
CA ARG A 175 -2.06 7.91 7.85
C ARG A 175 -1.24 7.64 9.12
N LYS A 176 0.07 7.96 9.05
CA LYS A 176 1.02 7.79 10.16
C LYS A 176 0.73 8.66 11.40
N ASP A 177 0.16 9.83 11.18
CA ASP A 177 -0.25 10.77 12.24
C ASP A 177 -1.27 10.19 13.23
N GLN A 178 -2.14 9.27 12.80
CA GLN A 178 -3.17 8.67 13.63
C GLN A 178 -2.59 7.67 14.65
N TYR A 179 -1.61 6.84 14.26
CA TYR A 179 -0.95 5.96 15.23
C TYR A 179 0.10 6.70 16.07
N ASP A 180 0.81 7.71 15.53
CA ASP A 180 1.71 8.56 16.32
C ASP A 180 0.93 9.26 17.45
N SER A 181 -0.34 9.60 17.20
CA SER A 181 -1.25 10.13 18.23
C SER A 181 -1.67 9.06 19.25
N ALA A 182 -1.95 7.83 18.83
CA ALA A 182 -2.25 6.73 19.73
C ALA A 182 -1.08 6.42 20.67
N VAL A 183 0.16 6.40 20.15
CA VAL A 183 1.37 6.19 20.96
C VAL A 183 1.50 7.29 22.03
N LYS A 184 1.28 8.56 21.68
CA LYS A 184 1.31 9.67 22.66
C LYS A 184 0.29 9.49 23.79
N VAL A 185 -0.93 9.07 23.47
CA VAL A 185 -1.98 8.81 24.48
C VAL A 185 -1.57 7.64 25.37
N ILE A 186 -1.05 6.57 24.78
CA ILE A 186 -0.63 5.38 25.53
C ILE A 186 0.55 5.69 26.44
N ASP A 187 1.52 6.45 25.96
CA ASP A 187 2.66 6.88 26.76
C ASP A 187 2.24 7.83 27.88
N ALA A 188 1.22 8.67 27.69
CA ALA A 188 0.66 9.51 28.74
C ALA A 188 -0.07 8.70 29.84
N VAL A 189 -0.63 7.54 29.51
CA VAL A 189 -1.24 6.61 30.49
C VAL A 189 -0.16 5.86 31.29
N ASP A 190 1.06 5.78 30.75
CA ASP A 190 2.20 5.04 31.29
C ASP A 190 1.85 3.62 31.81
N PRO A 191 1.30 2.75 30.94
CA PRO A 191 0.92 1.41 31.35
C PRO A 191 2.17 0.60 31.76
N ALA A 192 2.00 -0.20 32.81
CA ALA A 192 3.05 -1.09 33.31
C ALA A 192 3.64 -1.98 32.19
N PRO A 193 4.94 -2.35 32.25
CA PRO A 193 5.60 -3.12 31.19
C PRO A 193 4.85 -4.38 30.77
N ARG A 194 4.30 -5.13 31.72
CA ARG A 194 3.51 -6.35 31.45
C ARG A 194 2.26 -6.07 30.62
N VAL A 195 1.63 -4.90 30.80
CA VAL A 195 0.45 -4.49 30.03
C VAL A 195 0.83 -4.14 28.60
N ARG A 196 1.92 -3.38 28.40
CA ARG A 196 2.46 -3.07 27.07
C ARG A 196 2.79 -4.34 26.28
N LEU A 197 3.42 -5.31 26.94
CA LEU A 197 3.75 -6.61 26.35
C LEU A 197 2.51 -7.41 25.96
N ASP A 198 1.49 -7.50 26.82
CA ASP A 198 0.23 -8.19 26.51
C ASP A 198 -0.50 -7.53 25.32
N TRP A 199 -0.53 -6.20 25.27
CA TRP A 199 -1.12 -5.48 24.15
C TRP A 199 -0.35 -5.70 22.84
N ALA A 200 0.98 -5.70 22.90
CA ALA A 200 1.81 -5.98 21.74
C ALA A 200 1.54 -7.39 21.17
N GLU A 201 1.41 -8.40 22.03
CA GLU A 201 1.06 -9.77 21.61
C GLU A 201 -0.28 -9.82 20.88
N ARG A 202 -1.31 -9.17 21.42
CA ARG A 202 -2.65 -9.12 20.79
C ARG A 202 -2.63 -8.40 19.45
N LEU A 203 -1.90 -7.29 19.37
CA LEU A 203 -1.78 -6.49 18.15
C LEU A 203 -0.99 -7.21 17.05
N MET A 204 0.07 -7.95 17.40
CA MET A 204 0.80 -8.80 16.46
C MET A 204 -0.06 -9.91 15.85
N ALA A 205 -1.00 -10.46 16.64
CA ALA A 205 -1.94 -11.47 16.16
C ALA A 205 -2.99 -10.92 15.19
N HIS A 206 -3.15 -9.59 15.12
CA HIS A 206 -4.14 -8.96 14.27
C HIS A 206 -3.69 -8.93 12.79
N PRO A 207 -4.59 -9.13 11.81
CA PRO A 207 -4.20 -9.18 10.39
C PRO A 207 -3.79 -7.82 9.80
N ARG A 208 -4.13 -6.70 10.43
CA ARG A 208 -3.81 -5.38 9.89
C ARG A 208 -2.34 -5.04 10.16
N ARG A 209 -1.67 -4.60 9.11
CA ARG A 209 -0.30 -4.08 9.14
C ARG A 209 -0.07 -3.05 10.27
N VAL A 210 -0.98 -2.08 10.40
CA VAL A 210 -0.85 -0.96 11.36
C VAL A 210 -0.83 -1.44 12.80
N ASP A 211 -1.60 -2.47 13.13
CA ASP A 211 -1.64 -3.02 14.48
C ASP A 211 -0.30 -3.69 14.82
N LYS A 212 0.28 -4.43 13.87
CA LYS A 212 1.61 -5.03 14.03
C LYS A 212 2.72 -3.98 14.16
N GLU A 213 2.63 -2.86 13.43
CA GLU A 213 3.56 -1.74 13.59
C GLU A 213 3.42 -1.08 14.97
N LEU A 214 2.17 -0.85 15.42
CA LEU A 214 1.90 -0.32 16.76
C LEU A 214 2.44 -1.24 17.85
N ALA A 215 2.35 -2.57 17.68
CA ALA A 215 2.91 -3.52 18.62
C ALA A 215 4.41 -3.29 18.89
N GLY A 216 5.18 -2.99 17.84
CA GLY A 216 6.61 -2.67 17.97
C GLY A 216 6.84 -1.34 18.69
N LEU A 217 6.04 -0.32 18.39
CA LEU A 217 6.14 1.01 19.03
C LEU A 217 5.76 0.95 20.52
N LEU A 218 4.77 0.14 20.90
CA LEU A 218 4.31 0.01 22.29
C LEU A 218 5.39 -0.49 23.25
N VAL A 219 6.25 -1.38 22.76
CA VAL A 219 7.31 -2.00 23.56
C VAL A 219 8.64 -1.27 23.44
N TRP A 220 8.71 -0.24 22.60
CA TRP A 220 9.89 0.60 22.41
C TRP A 220 10.47 1.12 23.74
N PRO A 221 9.67 1.68 24.68
CA PRO A 221 10.22 2.19 25.94
C PRO A 221 10.82 1.11 26.84
N LEU A 222 10.56 -0.17 26.56
CA LEU A 222 11.05 -1.30 27.36
C LEU A 222 12.44 -1.79 26.92
N ALA A 223 13.06 -1.16 25.92
CA ALA A 223 14.31 -1.65 25.33
C ALA A 223 15.47 -1.83 26.32
N GLY A 224 15.58 -0.95 27.31
CA GLY A 224 16.62 -1.06 28.34
C GLY A 224 16.31 -2.01 29.51
N THR A 225 15.05 -2.47 29.66
CA THR A 225 14.62 -3.22 30.86
C THR A 225 14.05 -4.60 30.58
N HIS A 226 13.51 -4.85 29.38
CA HIS A 226 12.86 -6.10 28.98
C HIS A 226 13.37 -6.57 27.62
N PHE A 227 14.70 -6.66 27.49
CA PHE A 227 15.35 -6.94 26.20
C PHE A 227 14.91 -8.29 25.59
N ARG A 228 14.70 -9.32 26.42
CA ARG A 228 14.34 -10.67 25.93
C ARG A 228 12.99 -10.68 25.24
N GLU A 229 12.02 -9.99 25.84
CA GLU A 229 10.68 -9.85 25.30
C GLU A 229 10.68 -9.00 24.03
N LEU A 230 11.41 -7.87 24.04
CA LEU A 230 11.53 -7.00 22.88
C LEU A 230 12.18 -7.73 21.70
N THR A 231 13.30 -8.43 21.92
CA THR A 231 13.98 -9.18 20.86
C THR A 231 13.11 -10.33 20.32
N ARG A 232 12.31 -10.99 21.16
CA ARG A 232 11.30 -11.97 20.71
C ARG A 232 10.19 -11.35 19.85
N ILE A 233 9.74 -10.14 20.19
CA ILE A 233 8.79 -9.37 19.38
C ILE A 233 9.44 -8.97 18.06
N GLY A 234 10.64 -8.38 18.11
CA GLY A 234 11.43 -8.01 16.94
C GLY A 234 11.68 -9.18 16.00
N TYR A 235 12.00 -10.37 16.52
CA TYR A 235 12.17 -11.60 15.74
C TYR A 235 10.91 -11.93 14.92
N ARG A 236 9.73 -11.87 15.53
CA ARG A 236 8.47 -12.18 14.86
C ARG A 236 8.10 -11.12 13.82
N LEU A 237 8.19 -9.84 14.19
CA LEU A 237 7.89 -8.73 13.28
C LEU A 237 8.86 -8.68 12.09
N ALA A 238 10.14 -8.99 12.30
CA ALA A 238 11.15 -9.04 11.25
C ALA A 238 10.84 -10.13 10.21
N ARG A 239 10.10 -11.17 10.58
CA ARG A 239 9.70 -12.28 9.71
C ARG A 239 8.32 -12.09 9.08
N ASP A 240 7.65 -10.97 9.33
CA ASP A 240 6.34 -10.68 8.74
C ASP A 240 6.41 -10.54 7.20
N ASP A 241 5.31 -10.79 6.50
CA ASP A 241 5.24 -10.67 5.04
C ASP A 241 5.17 -9.21 4.57
N ASP A 242 4.66 -8.29 5.41
CA ASP A 242 4.62 -6.87 5.09
C ASP A 242 5.98 -6.19 5.34
N TRP A 243 6.49 -5.50 4.32
CA TRP A 243 7.80 -4.84 4.38
C TRP A 243 7.90 -3.78 5.49
N ALA A 244 6.83 -3.04 5.77
CA ALA A 244 6.88 -1.97 6.73
C ALA A 244 6.82 -2.47 8.18
N VAL A 245 6.15 -3.60 8.41
CA VAL A 245 6.24 -4.30 9.70
C VAL A 245 7.69 -4.71 9.97
N ARG A 246 8.41 -5.18 8.94
CA ARG A 246 9.84 -5.49 9.04
C ARG A 246 10.72 -4.24 9.28
N GLU A 247 10.36 -3.08 8.73
CA GLU A 247 11.03 -1.80 9.07
C GLU A 247 10.89 -1.46 10.55
N THR A 248 9.67 -1.57 11.08
CA THR A 248 9.40 -1.34 12.50
C THR A 248 10.21 -2.29 13.37
N ALA A 249 10.28 -3.58 12.99
CA ALA A 249 11.10 -4.57 13.68
C ALA A 249 12.58 -4.18 13.71
N ALA A 250 13.16 -3.79 12.57
CA ALA A 250 14.56 -3.39 12.51
C ALA A 250 14.86 -2.13 13.32
N THR A 251 13.92 -1.18 13.35
CA THR A 251 14.04 0.05 14.13
C THR A 251 14.00 -0.25 15.62
N LEU A 252 13.08 -1.13 16.04
CA LEU A 252 12.96 -1.64 17.41
C LEU A 252 14.23 -2.38 17.88
N LEU A 253 14.80 -3.22 17.02
CA LEU A 253 16.07 -3.92 17.30
C LEU A 253 17.26 -2.93 17.36
N GLY A 254 17.21 -1.87 16.56
CA GLY A 254 18.17 -0.76 16.64
C GLY A 254 18.14 -0.08 18.01
N GLU A 255 16.95 0.15 18.56
CA GLU A 255 16.80 0.70 19.92
C GLU A 255 17.27 -0.29 21.00
N ALA A 256 16.97 -1.58 20.86
CA ALA A 256 17.53 -2.58 21.78
C ALA A 256 19.06 -2.58 21.74
N LEU A 257 19.66 -2.39 20.56
CA LEU A 257 21.10 -2.32 20.41
C LEU A 257 21.69 -1.09 21.10
N THR A 258 21.00 0.05 21.08
CA THR A 258 21.46 1.28 21.75
C THR A 258 21.27 1.26 23.27
N GLN A 259 20.20 0.62 23.76
CA GLN A 259 19.84 0.62 25.19
C GLN A 259 20.38 -0.61 25.96
N ALA A 260 20.55 -1.75 25.29
CA ALA A 260 20.93 -3.04 25.87
C ALA A 260 22.01 -3.72 25.01
N TRP A 261 23.10 -3.01 24.75
CA TRP A 261 24.18 -3.44 23.84
C TRP A 261 24.73 -4.83 24.15
N ALA A 262 25.14 -5.07 25.40
CA ALA A 262 25.83 -6.30 25.82
C ALA A 262 24.98 -7.56 25.59
N ASP A 263 23.67 -7.43 25.77
CA ASP A 263 22.70 -8.51 25.58
C ASP A 263 22.24 -8.65 24.13
N THR A 264 22.17 -7.54 23.38
CA THR A 264 21.61 -7.51 22.03
C THR A 264 22.65 -7.89 20.97
N ILE A 265 23.90 -7.45 21.12
CA ILE A 265 24.95 -7.67 20.10
C ILE A 265 25.20 -9.16 19.79
N PRO A 266 25.24 -10.11 20.77
CA PRO A 266 25.50 -11.52 20.46
C PRO A 266 24.34 -12.16 19.69
N LEU A 267 23.10 -11.79 20.03
CA LEU A 267 21.90 -12.29 19.35
C LEU A 267 21.86 -11.84 17.89
N LEU A 268 22.13 -10.56 17.61
CA LEU A 268 22.12 -10.07 16.23
C LEU A 268 23.25 -10.68 15.39
N ARG A 269 24.39 -11.04 16.01
CA ARG A 269 25.47 -11.79 15.34
C ARG A 269 25.02 -13.20 14.92
N GLU A 270 24.22 -13.86 15.74
CA GLU A 270 23.62 -15.15 15.36
C GLU A 270 22.66 -14.97 14.17
N TRP A 271 21.81 -13.94 14.21
CA TRP A 271 20.80 -13.71 13.18
C TRP A 271 21.38 -13.34 11.83
N VAL A 272 22.42 -12.50 11.80
CA VAL A 272 23.09 -12.12 10.54
C VAL A 272 23.83 -13.28 9.89
N GLY A 273 24.29 -14.26 10.69
CA GLY A 273 24.86 -15.52 10.19
C GLY A 273 23.83 -16.60 9.87
N GLY A 274 22.55 -16.36 10.17
CA GLY A 274 21.49 -17.34 10.04
C GLY A 274 20.91 -17.47 8.61
N PRO A 275 20.07 -18.49 8.36
CA PRO A 275 19.54 -18.78 7.03
C PRO A 275 18.41 -17.83 6.58
N ASP A 276 17.77 -17.11 7.50
CA ASP A 276 16.61 -16.25 7.17
C ASP A 276 17.05 -14.85 6.70
N GLY A 277 16.92 -14.58 5.40
CA GLY A 277 17.26 -13.28 4.81
C GLY A 277 16.48 -12.10 5.38
N ARG A 278 15.27 -12.32 5.92
CA ARG A 278 14.50 -11.24 6.57
C ARG A 278 15.16 -10.81 7.88
N LEU A 279 15.67 -11.77 8.66
CA LEU A 279 16.41 -11.50 9.89
C LEU A 279 17.77 -10.87 9.60
N ARG A 280 18.54 -11.40 8.64
CA ARG A 280 19.84 -10.81 8.24
C ARG A 280 19.67 -9.35 7.85
N ARG A 281 18.64 -9.04 7.06
CA ARG A 281 18.29 -7.68 6.67
C ARG A 281 17.88 -6.81 7.85
N ALA A 282 17.09 -7.34 8.79
CA ALA A 282 16.70 -6.61 9.99
C ALA A 282 17.93 -6.20 10.83
N VAL A 283 18.94 -7.08 10.95
CA VAL A 283 20.20 -6.77 11.63
C VAL A 283 20.93 -5.61 10.94
N VAL A 284 21.04 -5.63 9.61
CA VAL A 284 21.71 -4.54 8.85
C VAL A 284 21.04 -3.19 9.10
N VAL A 285 19.70 -3.16 9.11
CA VAL A 285 18.94 -1.92 9.34
C VAL A 285 18.98 -1.50 10.81
N ALA A 286 18.99 -2.44 11.76
CA ALA A 286 19.19 -2.15 13.17
C ALA A 286 20.58 -1.53 13.44
N ALA A 287 21.63 -2.07 12.82
CA ALA A 287 22.99 -1.54 12.90
C ALA A 287 23.07 -0.11 12.32
N LYS A 288 22.40 0.12 11.18
CA LYS A 288 22.22 1.48 10.62
C LYS A 288 21.56 2.41 11.63
N TYR A 289 20.49 1.97 12.29
CA TYR A 289 19.79 2.80 13.26
C TYR A 289 20.70 3.15 14.45
N ALA A 290 21.36 2.15 15.04
CA ALA A 290 22.30 2.37 16.14
C ALA A 290 23.46 3.29 15.75
N ALA A 291 23.97 3.20 14.51
CA ALA A 291 25.02 4.09 14.01
C ALA A 291 24.63 5.59 14.03
N ARG A 292 23.33 5.93 14.03
CA ARG A 292 22.87 7.33 14.13
C ARG A 292 23.24 8.02 15.43
N THR A 293 23.46 7.24 16.50
CA THR A 293 23.88 7.75 17.81
C THR A 293 25.30 8.32 17.79
N ARG A 294 26.12 7.92 16.80
CA ARG A 294 27.53 8.34 16.63
C ARG A 294 28.43 8.04 17.83
N THR A 295 28.12 7.00 18.58
CA THR A 295 28.94 6.49 19.68
C THR A 295 30.25 5.89 19.12
N PRO A 296 31.44 6.50 19.36
CA PRO A 296 32.68 6.09 18.71
C PRO A 296 33.07 4.64 18.98
N GLU A 297 32.89 4.16 20.21
CA GLU A 297 33.15 2.77 20.63
C GLU A 297 32.35 1.74 19.80
N TRP A 298 31.22 2.13 19.22
CA TRP A 298 30.35 1.23 18.46
C TRP A 298 30.72 1.14 16.98
N ALA A 299 31.61 1.99 16.47
CA ALA A 299 31.96 2.03 15.05
C ALA A 299 32.45 0.66 14.54
N GLU A 300 33.53 0.13 15.12
CA GLU A 300 34.10 -1.16 14.71
C GLU A 300 33.14 -2.33 14.97
N PRO A 301 32.52 -2.48 16.17
CA PRO A 301 31.60 -3.58 16.41
C PRO A 301 30.36 -3.59 15.52
N LEU A 302 29.82 -2.42 15.14
CA LEU A 302 28.68 -2.33 14.22
C LEU A 302 29.07 -2.68 12.78
N LEU A 303 30.28 -2.29 12.35
CA LEU A 303 30.83 -2.68 11.04
C LEU A 303 31.09 -4.19 11.00
N ASP A 304 31.64 -4.78 12.07
CA ASP A 304 31.80 -6.22 12.22
C ASP A 304 30.47 -6.97 12.20
N LEU A 305 29.41 -6.40 12.80
CA LEU A 305 28.08 -7.01 12.83
C LEU A 305 27.49 -7.16 11.43
N ILE A 306 27.69 -6.19 10.53
CA ILE A 306 27.12 -6.22 9.17
C ILE A 306 28.04 -6.87 8.13
N GLU A 307 29.32 -7.09 8.45
CA GLU A 307 30.33 -7.65 7.54
C GLU A 307 29.92 -9.01 6.94
N PRO A 308 29.34 -9.97 7.70
CA PRO A 308 28.88 -11.24 7.13
C PRO A 308 27.84 -11.07 6.02
N ALA A 309 26.94 -10.09 6.15
CA ALA A 309 25.88 -9.85 5.18
C ALA A 309 26.40 -9.27 3.85
N LEU A 310 27.64 -8.78 3.78
CA LEU A 310 28.24 -8.29 2.52
C LEU A 310 28.33 -9.35 1.43
N ARG A 311 28.41 -10.63 1.82
CA ARG A 311 28.47 -11.78 0.91
C ARG A 311 27.09 -12.32 0.51
N ASP A 312 26.02 -11.73 1.02
CA ASP A 312 24.66 -12.24 0.83
C ASP A 312 24.22 -12.19 -0.65
N HIS A 313 23.71 -13.32 -1.13
CA HIS A 313 23.21 -13.48 -2.50
C HIS A 313 21.76 -12.98 -2.66
N GLU A 314 21.00 -12.86 -1.57
CA GLU A 314 19.65 -12.33 -1.61
C GLU A 314 19.68 -10.82 -1.87
N GLU A 315 19.08 -10.42 -2.99
CA GLU A 315 19.00 -9.01 -3.38
C GLU A 315 18.34 -8.14 -2.31
N TYR A 316 17.39 -8.70 -1.55
CA TYR A 316 16.72 -8.03 -0.45
C TYR A 316 17.67 -7.55 0.66
N VAL A 317 18.61 -8.40 1.06
CA VAL A 317 19.62 -8.07 2.09
C VAL A 317 20.68 -7.14 1.48
N ARG A 318 21.19 -7.51 0.30
CA ARG A 318 22.26 -6.78 -0.39
C ARG A 318 21.91 -5.31 -0.67
N LYS A 319 20.67 -5.01 -1.08
CA LYS A 319 20.22 -3.62 -1.28
C LYS A 319 20.17 -2.78 0.00
N SER A 320 20.12 -3.42 1.17
CA SER A 320 20.10 -2.74 2.47
C SER A 320 21.52 -2.42 2.99
N LEU A 321 22.58 -2.91 2.35
CA LEU A 321 23.98 -2.75 2.76
C LEU A 321 24.65 -1.55 2.08
N GLY A 322 25.37 -1.80 0.97
CA GLY A 322 26.25 -0.83 0.31
C GLY A 322 25.62 0.55 0.17
N PRO A 323 24.57 0.73 -0.67
CA PRO A 323 24.00 2.05 -0.90
C PRO A 323 23.18 2.61 0.27
N PHE A 324 22.84 1.80 1.29
CA PHE A 324 21.86 2.19 2.33
C PHE A 324 22.40 2.21 3.75
N ALA A 325 22.91 1.12 4.30
CA ALA A 325 23.56 1.16 5.62
C ALA A 325 24.90 1.89 5.50
N ILE A 326 25.76 1.42 4.60
CA ILE A 326 27.16 1.87 4.55
C ILE A 326 27.26 3.27 3.96
N GLY A 327 26.81 3.43 2.72
CA GLY A 327 26.94 4.65 1.93
C GLY A 327 26.10 5.84 2.40
N ASP A 328 24.99 5.61 3.09
CA ASP A 328 24.16 6.70 3.63
C ASP A 328 24.47 7.01 5.11
N GLN A 329 24.59 5.98 5.96
CA GLN A 329 24.67 6.20 7.41
C GLN A 329 26.05 5.97 8.03
N PHE A 330 26.71 4.84 7.79
CA PHE A 330 28.02 4.56 8.43
C PHE A 330 29.08 5.57 7.97
N VAL A 331 29.15 5.86 6.67
CA VAL A 331 29.99 6.92 6.11
C VAL A 331 29.77 8.27 6.81
N ARG A 332 28.51 8.58 7.17
CA ARG A 332 28.16 9.85 7.85
C ARG A 332 28.49 9.84 9.34
N SER A 333 28.42 8.67 9.97
CA SER A 333 28.51 8.53 11.43
C SER A 333 29.94 8.23 11.88
N TYR A 334 30.65 7.41 11.10
CA TYR A 334 31.98 6.89 11.38
C TYR A 334 32.84 6.93 10.09
N PRO A 335 33.14 8.13 9.54
CA PRO A 335 33.77 8.27 8.23
C PRO A 335 35.12 7.54 8.12
N ASP A 336 35.99 7.67 9.13
CA ASP A 336 37.34 7.10 9.09
C ASP A 336 37.32 5.57 9.23
N ALA A 337 36.58 5.04 10.22
CA ALA A 337 36.40 3.60 10.41
C ALA A 337 35.73 2.95 9.18
N THR A 338 34.71 3.61 8.62
CA THR A 338 34.03 3.11 7.41
C THR A 338 34.97 3.09 6.22
N LEU A 339 35.77 4.15 6.02
CA LEU A 339 36.74 4.20 4.92
C LEU A 339 37.83 3.12 5.07
N ALA A 340 38.33 2.91 6.29
CA ALA A 340 39.28 1.83 6.57
C ALA A 340 38.70 0.45 6.22
N ARG A 341 37.43 0.20 6.58
CA ARG A 341 36.72 -1.04 6.20
C ARG A 341 36.47 -1.15 4.70
N LEU A 342 36.11 -0.08 4.00
CA LEU A 342 35.96 -0.10 2.53
C LEU A 342 37.26 -0.49 1.83
N ARG A 343 38.41 0.03 2.28
CA ARG A 343 39.74 -0.34 1.75
C ARG A 343 40.14 -1.78 2.02
N LYS A 344 39.66 -2.36 3.12
CA LYS A 344 39.81 -3.79 3.41
C LYS A 344 38.89 -4.63 2.50
N TRP A 345 37.60 -4.29 2.46
CA TRP A 345 36.58 -5.03 1.73
C TRP A 345 36.74 -4.97 0.21
N MET A 346 37.34 -3.92 -0.36
CA MET A 346 37.57 -3.85 -1.81
C MET A 346 38.49 -4.98 -2.32
N GLN A 347 39.36 -5.51 -1.45
CA GLN A 347 40.31 -6.57 -1.78
C GLN A 347 39.69 -7.97 -1.66
N ASP A 348 38.50 -8.09 -1.06
CA ASP A 348 37.82 -9.37 -0.85
C ASP A 348 37.57 -10.10 -2.19
N PRO A 349 37.79 -11.42 -2.30
CA PRO A 349 37.57 -12.13 -3.57
C PRO A 349 36.10 -12.18 -3.99
N ASP A 350 35.16 -12.05 -3.06
CA ASP A 350 33.72 -12.15 -3.31
C ASP A 350 33.19 -10.91 -4.07
N GLU A 351 32.49 -11.15 -5.18
CA GLU A 351 31.96 -10.08 -6.02
C GLU A 351 30.83 -9.28 -5.35
N ASN A 352 30.05 -9.88 -4.44
CA ASN A 352 29.02 -9.18 -3.67
C ASN A 352 29.63 -8.18 -2.70
N VAL A 353 30.77 -8.53 -2.09
CA VAL A 353 31.49 -7.63 -1.19
C VAL A 353 32.00 -6.41 -1.98
N ARG A 354 32.69 -6.65 -3.09
CA ARG A 354 33.18 -5.57 -3.98
C ARG A 354 32.05 -4.73 -4.56
N TRP A 355 30.92 -5.36 -4.92
CA TRP A 355 29.72 -4.66 -5.36
C TRP A 355 29.17 -3.74 -4.26
N ASN A 356 29.10 -4.21 -3.02
CA ASN A 356 28.65 -3.40 -1.88
C ASN A 356 29.57 -2.21 -1.61
N VAL A 357 30.90 -2.40 -1.70
CA VAL A 357 31.89 -1.31 -1.57
C VAL A 357 31.66 -0.25 -2.67
N ALA A 358 31.56 -0.67 -3.94
CA ALA A 358 31.28 0.25 -5.04
C ALA A 358 29.95 1.00 -4.82
N MET A 359 28.89 0.28 -4.46
CA MET A 359 27.57 0.87 -4.25
C MET A 359 27.48 1.77 -3.03
N ALA A 360 28.29 1.57 -1.99
CA ALA A 360 28.39 2.52 -0.89
C ALA A 360 28.79 3.90 -1.39
N LEU A 361 29.69 3.98 -2.37
CA LEU A 361 30.13 5.23 -2.99
C LEU A 361 29.12 5.82 -4.00
N SER A 362 28.02 5.12 -4.28
CA SER A 362 26.91 5.61 -5.12
C SER A 362 25.82 6.36 -4.33
N ALA A 363 25.83 6.27 -3.00
CA ALA A 363 24.93 7.03 -2.14
C ALA A 363 25.39 8.49 -2.01
N ALA A 364 24.49 9.41 -1.62
CA ALA A 364 24.83 10.83 -1.54
C ALA A 364 25.97 11.14 -0.55
N SER A 365 25.94 10.54 0.65
CA SER A 365 27.03 10.71 1.63
C SER A 365 28.29 9.94 1.21
N GLY A 366 28.14 8.71 0.71
CA GLY A 366 29.23 7.88 0.22
C GLY A 366 30.01 8.49 -0.93
N ALA A 367 29.34 9.13 -1.88
CA ALA A 367 29.99 9.78 -3.02
C ALA A 367 30.92 10.93 -2.58
N ARG A 368 30.60 11.66 -1.49
CA ARG A 368 31.49 12.68 -0.93
C ARG A 368 32.76 12.07 -0.33
N ILE A 369 32.67 10.88 0.27
CA ILE A 369 33.85 10.14 0.71
C ILE A 369 34.63 9.60 -0.50
N GLY A 370 33.94 9.11 -1.53
CA GLY A 370 34.56 8.63 -2.76
C GLY A 370 35.43 9.69 -3.47
N GLN A 371 35.07 10.97 -3.38
CA GLN A 371 35.91 12.07 -3.86
C GLN A 371 37.24 12.19 -3.10
N LYS A 372 37.24 11.87 -1.80
CA LYS A 372 38.42 11.96 -0.91
C LYS A 372 39.27 10.68 -0.92
N ALA A 373 38.73 9.59 -1.45
CA ALA A 373 39.38 8.29 -1.52
C ALA A 373 39.18 7.66 -2.91
N PRO A 374 39.72 8.28 -3.99
CA PRO A 374 39.58 7.78 -5.35
C PRO A 374 40.22 6.39 -5.51
N ASP A 375 41.22 6.08 -4.69
CA ASP A 375 41.94 4.81 -4.65
C ASP A 375 41.00 3.59 -4.60
N VAL A 376 39.88 3.69 -3.88
CA VAL A 376 38.91 2.60 -3.74
C VAL A 376 38.20 2.30 -5.07
N LEU A 377 37.75 3.32 -5.79
CA LEU A 377 37.06 3.12 -7.07
C LEU A 377 38.03 2.79 -8.20
N GLU A 378 39.24 3.33 -8.17
CA GLU A 378 40.30 3.00 -9.12
C GLU A 378 40.68 1.53 -9.01
N PHE A 379 40.86 1.01 -7.79
CA PHE A 379 41.09 -0.40 -7.56
C PHE A 379 39.94 -1.26 -8.11
N LEU A 380 38.70 -0.94 -7.74
CA LEU A 380 37.52 -1.71 -8.17
C LEU A 380 37.25 -1.61 -9.68
N ALA A 381 37.73 -0.58 -10.37
CA ALA A 381 37.60 -0.45 -11.82
C ALA A 381 38.42 -1.49 -12.59
N SER A 382 39.44 -2.10 -11.96
CA SER A 382 40.21 -3.21 -12.53
C SER A 382 39.48 -4.55 -12.50
N ASP A 383 38.35 -4.65 -11.79
CA ASP A 383 37.56 -5.88 -11.70
C ASP A 383 36.87 -6.20 -13.04
N GLU A 384 37.14 -7.37 -13.61
CA GLU A 384 36.61 -7.75 -14.94
C GLU A 384 35.13 -8.16 -14.89
N ARG A 385 34.60 -8.49 -13.70
CA ARG A 385 33.24 -9.03 -13.55
C ARG A 385 32.19 -7.97 -13.88
N PRO A 386 31.23 -8.25 -14.79
CA PRO A 386 30.21 -7.28 -15.20
C PRO A 386 29.39 -6.72 -14.03
N PHE A 387 29.15 -7.55 -13.01
CA PHE A 387 28.39 -7.18 -11.82
C PHE A 387 29.06 -6.03 -11.03
N VAL A 388 30.36 -6.16 -10.75
CA VAL A 388 31.15 -5.13 -10.06
C VAL A 388 31.34 -3.89 -10.95
N ARG A 389 31.64 -4.07 -12.25
CA ARG A 389 31.78 -2.94 -13.20
C ARG A 389 30.49 -2.12 -13.34
N GLY A 390 29.33 -2.74 -13.22
CA GLY A 390 28.05 -2.05 -13.19
C GLY A 390 27.96 -1.10 -11.99
N ALA A 391 28.32 -1.57 -10.80
CA ALA A 391 28.32 -0.77 -9.58
C ALA A 391 29.35 0.36 -9.60
N VAL A 392 30.57 0.11 -10.08
CA VAL A 392 31.61 1.13 -10.22
C VAL A 392 31.14 2.26 -11.15
N ARG A 393 30.53 1.93 -12.29
CA ARG A 393 29.95 2.93 -13.21
C ARG A 393 28.84 3.75 -12.56
N ALA A 394 28.01 3.13 -11.72
CA ALA A 394 26.96 3.83 -10.97
C ALA A 394 27.56 4.82 -9.94
N ALA A 395 28.58 4.39 -9.20
CA ALA A 395 29.29 5.22 -8.23
C ALA A 395 30.01 6.41 -8.91
N GLN A 396 30.78 6.15 -9.98
CA GLN A 396 31.46 7.20 -10.75
C GLN A 396 30.48 8.22 -11.32
N ARG A 397 29.33 7.78 -11.84
CA ARG A 397 28.27 8.69 -12.32
C ARG A 397 27.81 9.60 -11.19
N ARG A 398 27.51 9.04 -10.01
CA ARG A 398 27.05 9.83 -8.86
C ARG A 398 28.08 10.86 -8.41
N ILE A 399 29.35 10.47 -8.33
CA ILE A 399 30.45 11.36 -7.93
C ILE A 399 30.58 12.51 -8.91
N ARG A 400 30.55 12.26 -10.23
CA ARG A 400 30.60 13.33 -11.25
C ARG A 400 29.43 14.31 -11.12
N THR A 401 28.22 13.83 -10.86
CA THR A 401 27.03 14.67 -10.67
C THR A 401 27.09 15.54 -9.41
N LEU A 402 27.94 15.21 -8.43
CA LEU A 402 28.13 16.05 -7.23
C LEU A 402 29.25 17.08 -7.38
N VAL A 403 30.05 17.00 -8.46
CA VAL A 403 31.14 17.94 -8.78
C VAL A 403 30.67 19.02 -9.76
N ALA A 404 29.67 18.73 -10.58
CA ALA A 404 28.94 19.69 -11.41
C ALA A 404 27.84 20.39 -10.62
#